data_AF-V4YLY2-F1
#
_entry.id   AF-V4YLY2-F1
#
_cell.length_a   1.000
_cell.length_b   1.000
_cell.length_c   1.000
_cell.angle_alpha   90.00
_cell.angle_beta   90.00
_cell.angle_gamma   90.00
#
_symmetry.space_group_name_H-M   'P 1'
#
loop_
_entity.id
_entity.type
_entity.pdbx_description
1 polymer ?
#
loop_
_entity_poly.entity_id
_entity_poly.type
_entity_poly.pdbx_seq_one_letter_code
_entity_poly.pdbx_strand_id
1 'polypeptide(L)'
;MNQTIRHELTHVWQYQHRGETVELPNGSTVQDISPGHTGSWYEWGSLMQIQRTNHYYERAPADYNYRIWCASCHSFVAGRHRLCKTVTHHAETTRGQGWCCDCDENGTDGSTFVVTDKDDSFYDDRQAHRDW
;
A
#
# COMPACT_ATOMS: atom_id res chain seq x y z
N MET A 1 -18.28 8.82 3.89
CA MET A 1 -19.04 7.75 4.60
C MET A 1 -19.88 6.91 3.64
N ASN A 2 -20.77 7.51 2.83
CA ASN A 2 -21.64 6.75 1.91
C ASN A 2 -20.89 5.92 0.85
N GLN A 3 -19.75 6.41 0.34
CA GLN A 3 -18.95 5.65 -0.63
C GLN A 3 -18.34 4.37 -0.04
N THR A 4 -17.83 4.43 1.20
CA THR A 4 -17.30 3.26 1.91
C THR A 4 -18.37 2.20 2.14
N ILE A 5 -19.58 2.61 2.53
CA ILE A 5 -20.70 1.67 2.72
C ILE A 5 -21.05 0.96 1.41
N ARG A 6 -21.16 1.70 0.30
CA ARG A 6 -21.45 1.12 -1.02
C ARG A 6 -20.32 0.20 -1.51
N HIS A 7 -19.07 0.56 -1.23
CA HIS A 7 -17.89 -0.27 -1.53
C HIS A 7 -18.00 -1.63 -0.86
N GLU A 8 -18.22 -1.65 0.45
CA GLU A 8 -18.31 -2.92 1.19
C GLU A 8 -19.55 -3.72 0.82
N LEU A 9 -20.69 -3.06 0.54
CA LEU A 9 -21.89 -3.74 0.05
C LEU A 9 -21.68 -4.42 -1.32
N THR A 10 -20.82 -3.87 -2.17
CA THR A 10 -20.42 -4.53 -3.42
C THR A 10 -19.70 -5.85 -3.13
N HIS A 11 -18.81 -5.86 -2.14
CA HIS A 11 -18.11 -7.09 -1.73
C HIS A 11 -19.05 -8.10 -1.07
N VAL A 12 -20.04 -7.65 -0.28
CA VAL A 12 -21.08 -8.53 0.26
C VAL A 12 -21.89 -9.17 -0.87
N TRP A 13 -22.32 -8.38 -1.87
CA TRP A 13 -23.05 -8.90 -3.03
C TRP A 13 -22.21 -9.91 -3.82
N GLN A 14 -20.93 -9.61 -4.10
CA GLN A 14 -20.03 -10.55 -4.79
C GLN A 14 -19.85 -11.87 -4.03
N TYR A 15 -19.82 -11.80 -2.70
CA TYR A 15 -19.73 -12.99 -1.87
C TYR A 15 -21.00 -13.84 -1.95
N GLN A 16 -22.17 -13.21 -1.95
CA GLN A 16 -23.46 -13.89 -2.04
C GLN A 16 -23.66 -14.57 -3.39
N HIS A 17 -23.15 -13.99 -4.48
CA HIS A 17 -23.34 -14.49 -5.85
C HIS A 17 -22.11 -15.21 -6.41
N ARG A 18 -21.21 -15.71 -5.56
CA ARG A 18 -19.92 -16.26 -6.01
C ARG A 18 -20.10 -17.45 -6.96
N GLY A 19 -19.49 -17.37 -8.15
CA GLY A 19 -19.56 -18.38 -9.20
C GLY A 19 -20.84 -18.33 -10.05
N GLU A 20 -21.75 -17.41 -9.75
CA GLU A 20 -23.00 -17.26 -10.49
C GLU A 20 -22.83 -16.40 -11.75
N THR A 21 -23.84 -16.46 -12.61
CA THR A 21 -24.06 -15.52 -13.70
C THR A 21 -25.30 -14.68 -13.40
N VAL A 22 -25.15 -13.37 -13.32
CA VAL A 22 -26.22 -12.45 -12.90
C VAL A 22 -26.34 -11.29 -13.88
N GLU A 23 -27.57 -10.95 -14.26
CA GLU A 23 -27.89 -9.73 -14.99
C GLU A 23 -28.03 -8.56 -14.00
N LEU A 24 -27.33 -7.47 -14.29
CA LEU A 24 -27.30 -6.27 -13.48
C LEU A 24 -28.39 -5.28 -13.89
N PRO A 25 -28.71 -4.26 -13.05
CA PRO A 25 -29.74 -3.27 -13.36
C PRO A 25 -29.53 -2.44 -14.65
N ASN A 26 -28.30 -2.39 -15.18
CA ASN A 26 -27.99 -1.76 -16.48
C ASN A 26 -28.16 -2.71 -17.68
N GLY A 27 -28.60 -3.96 -17.47
CA GLY A 27 -28.72 -4.99 -18.50
C GLY A 27 -27.39 -5.69 -18.83
N SER A 28 -26.29 -5.36 -18.15
CA SER A 28 -25.02 -6.09 -18.28
C SER A 28 -25.13 -7.46 -17.61
N THR A 29 -24.64 -8.51 -18.25
CA THR A 29 -24.51 -9.83 -17.62
C THR A 29 -23.09 -10.04 -17.13
N VAL A 30 -22.93 -10.35 -15.85
CA VAL A 30 -21.64 -10.71 -15.27
C VAL A 30 -21.61 -12.20 -14.97
N GLN A 31 -20.58 -12.88 -15.45
CA GLN A 31 -20.37 -14.32 -15.28
C GLN A 31 -19.25 -14.60 -14.29
N ASP A 32 -19.29 -15.80 -13.69
CA ASP A 32 -18.28 -16.31 -12.76
C ASP A 32 -17.85 -15.27 -11.71
N ILE A 33 -18.83 -14.75 -10.98
CA ILE A 33 -18.60 -13.66 -10.03
C ILE A 33 -17.59 -14.12 -8.97
N SER A 34 -16.50 -13.36 -8.83
CA SER A 34 -15.47 -13.61 -7.83
C SER A 34 -15.29 -12.39 -6.91
N PRO A 35 -15.16 -12.59 -5.58
CA PRO A 35 -14.91 -11.49 -4.65
C PRO A 35 -13.64 -10.68 -4.97
N GLY A 36 -13.73 -9.37 -4.78
CA GLY A 36 -12.60 -8.44 -4.95
C GLY A 36 -12.86 -7.40 -6.03
N HIS A 37 -11.84 -6.64 -6.43
CA HIS A 37 -11.94 -5.59 -7.46
C HIS A 37 -11.83 -6.17 -8.88
N THR A 38 -12.71 -7.13 -9.21
CA THR A 38 -12.78 -7.86 -10.50
C THR A 38 -13.88 -7.27 -11.40
N GLY A 39 -14.14 -7.86 -12.58
CA GLY A 39 -15.11 -7.33 -13.56
C GLY A 39 -16.47 -6.89 -12.98
N SER A 40 -17.09 -7.70 -12.11
CA SER A 40 -18.35 -7.36 -11.44
C SER A 40 -18.26 -6.10 -10.56
N TRP A 41 -17.08 -5.81 -10.00
CA TRP A 41 -16.86 -4.64 -9.17
C TRP A 41 -16.93 -3.35 -9.99
N TYR A 42 -16.37 -3.34 -11.21
CA TYR A 42 -16.38 -2.14 -12.05
C TYR A 42 -17.77 -1.79 -12.58
N GLU A 43 -18.58 -2.81 -12.90
CA GLU A 43 -19.98 -2.61 -13.26
C GLU A 43 -20.78 -1.98 -12.11
N TRP A 44 -20.64 -2.53 -10.90
CA TRP A 44 -21.26 -1.95 -9.69
C TRP A 44 -20.70 -0.58 -9.34
N GLY A 45 -19.41 -0.36 -9.57
CA GLY A 45 -18.74 0.93 -9.37
C GLY A 45 -19.35 2.03 -10.24
N SER A 46 -19.63 1.72 -11.51
CA SER A 46 -20.34 2.60 -12.42
C SER A 46 -21.78 2.86 -11.96
N LEU A 47 -22.55 1.79 -11.67
CA LEU A 47 -23.95 1.86 -11.27
C LEU A 47 -24.18 2.65 -9.96
N MET A 48 -23.33 2.42 -8.96
CA MET A 48 -23.48 3.00 -7.62
C MET A 48 -22.61 4.23 -7.39
N GLN A 49 -21.88 4.67 -8.43
CA GLN A 49 -20.93 5.78 -8.38
C GLN A 49 -19.89 5.60 -7.26
N ILE A 50 -19.35 4.39 -7.16
CA ILE A 50 -18.31 4.03 -6.19
C ILE A 50 -16.97 4.21 -6.89
N GLN A 51 -16.13 5.09 -6.36
CA GLN A 51 -14.76 5.19 -6.85
C GLN A 51 -13.87 4.17 -6.13
N ARG A 52 -12.93 3.60 -6.89
CA ARG A 52 -11.85 2.82 -6.29
C ARG A 52 -10.92 3.82 -5.65
N THR A 53 -11.00 3.99 -4.33
CA THR A 53 -9.99 4.73 -3.56
C THR A 53 -8.74 3.88 -3.45
N ASN A 54 -8.08 3.65 -4.58
CA ASN A 54 -6.76 3.06 -4.67
C ASN A 54 -5.73 4.15 -4.41
N HIS A 55 -5.76 4.79 -3.23
CA HIS A 55 -4.71 5.71 -2.81
C HIS A 55 -3.38 4.99 -2.55
N TYR A 56 -3.19 3.75 -3.04
CA TYR A 56 -1.94 3.02 -2.86
C TYR A 56 -0.75 3.75 -3.47
N TYR A 57 -0.95 4.40 -4.64
CA TYR A 57 0.09 5.15 -5.36
C TYR A 57 0.07 6.66 -5.10
N GLU A 58 -0.93 7.18 -4.39
CA GLU A 58 -1.06 8.59 -4.01
C GLU A 58 -0.52 8.87 -2.59
N ARG A 59 0.13 7.89 -1.97
CA ARG A 59 0.67 8.02 -0.63
C ARG A 59 2.02 8.72 -0.65
N ALA A 60 2.09 9.86 0.01
CA ALA A 60 3.35 10.46 0.40
C ALA A 60 3.99 9.64 1.52
N PRO A 61 5.32 9.73 1.73
CA PRO A 61 5.98 9.09 2.87
C PRO A 61 5.28 9.40 4.21
N ALA A 62 4.79 10.63 4.38
CA ALA A 62 4.08 11.09 5.59
C ALA A 62 2.77 10.36 5.88
N ASP A 63 2.19 9.64 4.92
CA ASP A 63 0.97 8.88 5.13
C ASP A 63 1.22 7.55 5.86
N TYR A 64 2.48 7.14 6.03
CA TYR A 64 2.85 5.84 6.58
C TYR A 64 3.38 5.94 8.01
N ASN A 65 2.79 5.14 8.90
CA ASN A 65 3.26 5.02 10.29
C ASN A 65 4.67 4.43 10.43
N TYR A 66 5.11 3.71 9.40
CA TYR A 66 6.42 3.10 9.28
C TYR A 66 6.97 3.37 7.89
N ARG A 67 8.13 4.00 7.81
CA ARG A 67 8.80 4.37 6.55
C ARG A 67 10.17 3.69 6.49
N ILE A 68 10.57 3.22 5.31
CA ILE A 68 11.89 2.63 5.05
C ILE A 68 12.66 3.61 4.17
N TRP A 69 13.85 4.00 4.62
CA TRP A 69 14.74 4.95 3.93
C TRP A 69 16.10 4.34 3.67
N CYS A 70 16.77 4.78 2.61
CA CYS A 70 18.16 4.44 2.34
C CYS A 70 19.11 5.33 3.15
N ALA A 71 20.14 4.74 3.77
CA ALA A 71 21.17 5.44 4.52
C ALA A 71 22.14 6.23 3.63
N SER A 72 22.35 5.82 2.38
CA SER A 72 23.33 6.49 1.51
C SER A 72 22.73 7.59 0.64
N CYS A 73 21.63 7.33 -0.05
CA CYS A 73 21.01 8.32 -0.93
C CYS A 73 19.90 9.13 -0.25
N HIS A 74 19.53 8.77 0.98
CA HIS A 74 18.45 9.41 1.76
C HIS A 74 17.10 9.42 1.04
N SER A 75 16.89 8.49 0.11
CA SER A 75 15.63 8.34 -0.64
C SER A 75 14.65 7.42 0.09
N PHE A 76 13.37 7.72 -0.07
CA PHE A 76 12.28 6.88 0.41
C PHE A 76 12.19 5.61 -0.42
N VAL A 77 12.19 4.45 0.24
CA VAL A 77 12.14 3.14 -0.42
C VAL A 77 10.72 2.56 -0.37
N ALA A 78 10.09 2.54 0.80
CA ALA A 78 8.74 1.98 1.00
C ALA A 78 8.11 2.41 2.34
N GLY A 79 6.80 2.19 2.52
CA GLY A 79 6.10 2.47 3.78
C GLY A 79 4.91 1.55 4.06
N ARG A 80 4.50 1.46 5.34
CA ARG A 80 3.34 0.68 5.80
C ARG A 80 2.57 1.40 6.92
N HIS A 81 1.24 1.26 6.92
CA HIS A 81 0.38 1.83 7.98
C HIS A 81 0.27 0.93 9.24
N ARG A 82 0.66 -0.34 9.14
CA ARG A 82 0.63 -1.32 10.25
C ARG A 82 1.94 -2.08 10.27
N LEU A 83 2.44 -2.41 11.46
CA LEU A 83 3.63 -3.23 11.65
C LEU A 83 3.30 -4.65 11.17
N CYS A 84 3.70 -5.02 9.95
CA CYS A 84 3.57 -6.38 9.47
C CYS A 84 4.86 -7.17 9.76
N LYS A 85 4.73 -8.50 9.91
CA LYS A 85 5.87 -9.39 10.13
C LYS A 85 7.00 -9.18 9.12
N THR A 86 6.69 -8.73 7.90
CA THR A 86 7.67 -8.39 6.86
C THR A 86 8.49 -7.14 7.19
N VAL A 87 7.89 -6.07 7.73
CA VAL A 87 8.63 -4.87 8.18
C VAL A 87 9.49 -5.22 9.41
N THR A 88 8.93 -6.01 10.33
CA THR A 88 9.68 -6.55 11.46
C THR A 88 10.85 -7.42 11.00
N HIS A 89 10.65 -8.35 10.05
CA HIS A 89 11.73 -9.16 9.47
C HIS A 89 12.76 -8.32 8.71
N HIS A 90 12.32 -7.30 7.99
CA HIS A 90 13.22 -6.42 7.27
C HIS A 90 14.08 -5.56 8.22
N ALA A 91 13.55 -5.22 9.40
CA ALA A 91 14.30 -4.60 10.49
C ALA A 91 15.16 -5.59 11.29
N GLU A 92 14.79 -6.87 11.39
CA GLU A 92 15.39 -7.82 12.34
C GLU A 92 16.22 -8.95 11.70
N THR A 93 15.83 -9.49 10.54
CA THR A 93 16.39 -10.75 10.00
C THR A 93 17.45 -10.65 8.92
N THR A 94 17.62 -9.49 8.30
CA THR A 94 18.85 -9.13 7.55
C THR A 94 19.82 -8.33 8.43
N ARG A 95 19.77 -8.50 9.76
CA ARG A 95 20.39 -7.54 10.72
C ARG A 95 19.92 -6.08 10.49
N GLY A 96 18.73 -5.89 9.92
CA GLY A 96 18.19 -4.58 9.55
C GLY A 96 18.52 -4.10 8.13
N GLN A 97 19.24 -4.88 7.33
CA GLN A 97 19.65 -4.45 5.99
C GLN A 97 18.59 -4.79 4.94
N GLY A 98 17.76 -3.82 4.57
CA GLY A 98 17.29 -3.77 3.19
C GLY A 98 18.28 -3.04 2.32
N TRP A 99 18.12 -3.17 1.00
CA TRP A 99 18.95 -2.48 0.03
C TRP A 99 18.09 -1.60 -0.89
N CYS A 100 18.52 -0.35 -1.04
CA CYS A 100 18.05 0.53 -2.11
C CYS A 100 18.65 0.06 -3.43
N CYS A 101 17.81 -0.31 -4.39
CA CYS A 101 18.26 -0.78 -5.71
C CYS A 101 19.16 0.23 -6.41
N ASP A 102 18.85 1.54 -6.31
CA ASP A 102 19.66 2.58 -6.95
C ASP A 102 21.09 2.64 -6.38
N CYS A 103 21.27 2.42 -5.08
CA CYS A 103 22.60 2.40 -4.46
C CYS A 103 23.35 1.08 -4.72
N ASP A 104 22.62 -0.04 -4.76
CA ASP A 104 23.16 -1.37 -5.08
C ASP A 104 23.72 -1.42 -6.50
N GLU A 105 22.95 -0.90 -7.48
CA GLU A 105 23.36 -0.82 -8.88
C GLU A 105 24.58 0.09 -9.10
N ASN A 106 24.77 1.08 -8.23
CA ASN A 106 25.92 2.00 -8.26
C ASN A 106 27.13 1.50 -7.45
N GLY A 107 27.08 0.29 -6.87
CA GLY A 107 28.17 -0.28 -6.08
C GLY A 107 28.44 0.46 -4.76
N THR A 108 27.44 1.17 -4.25
CA THR A 108 27.46 1.90 -2.98
C THR A 108 26.67 1.14 -1.91
N ASP A 109 26.93 1.42 -0.63
CA ASP A 109 26.12 0.81 0.43
C ASP A 109 24.66 1.24 0.26
N GLY A 110 23.75 0.28 0.04
CA GLY A 110 22.33 0.56 -0.12
C GLY A 110 21.54 0.33 1.15
N SER A 111 22.21 0.13 2.29
CA SER A 111 21.58 -0.17 3.57
C SER A 111 20.39 0.74 3.87
N THR A 112 19.30 0.14 4.34
CA THR A 112 18.07 0.84 4.69
C THR A 112 17.78 0.78 6.17
N PHE A 113 17.01 1.73 6.68
CA PHE A 113 16.53 1.73 8.07
C PHE A 113 15.05 2.11 8.14
N VAL A 114 14.42 1.79 9.27
CA VAL A 114 12.98 2.01 9.50
C VAL A 114 12.76 3.19 10.43
N VAL A 115 11.87 4.09 10.04
CA VAL A 115 11.46 5.26 10.80
C VAL A 115 10.02 5.06 11.26
N THR A 116 9.76 5.42 12.50
CA THR A 116 8.41 5.36 13.10
C THR A 116 7.96 6.77 13.50
N ASP A 117 6.66 7.03 13.51
CA ASP A 117 6.07 8.35 13.78
C ASP A 117 6.43 9.00 15.13
N LYS A 118 7.10 8.27 16.03
CA LYS A 118 7.55 8.80 17.32
C LYS A 118 8.98 9.36 17.28
N ASP A 119 9.64 9.32 16.12
CA ASP A 119 11.06 9.63 15.97
C ASP A 119 11.33 10.55 14.76
N ASP A 120 10.46 11.55 14.56
CA ASP A 120 10.61 12.53 13.48
C ASP A 120 11.76 13.53 13.74
N SER A 121 12.19 13.71 15.00
CA SER A 121 13.27 14.65 15.36
C SER A 121 14.65 14.26 14.81
N PHE A 122 14.83 13.01 14.37
CA PHE A 122 16.07 12.57 13.73
C PHE A 122 16.29 13.23 12.35
N TYR A 123 15.25 13.79 11.72
CA TYR A 123 15.30 14.26 10.33
C TYR A 123 15.18 15.76 10.11
N ASP A 124 14.78 16.54 11.12
CA ASP A 124 14.77 18.00 10.97
C ASP A 124 16.18 18.61 10.89
N ASP A 125 17.23 17.82 11.17
CA ASP A 125 18.61 18.27 11.15
C ASP A 125 19.50 17.43 10.23
N ARG A 126 19.65 17.87 8.97
CA ARG A 126 20.61 17.33 7.97
C ARG A 126 22.04 17.18 8.51
N GLN A 127 22.39 17.87 9.59
CA GLN A 127 23.72 17.88 10.18
C GLN A 127 24.01 16.63 11.03
N ALA A 128 22.99 15.88 11.44
CA ALA A 128 23.11 14.67 12.26
C ALA A 128 23.67 13.44 11.51
N HIS A 129 23.88 13.53 10.20
CA HIS A 129 24.19 12.38 9.33
C HIS A 129 25.61 12.40 8.72
N ARG A 130 26.54 13.20 9.27
CA ARG A 130 27.93 13.24 8.75
C ARG A 130 28.85 12.16 9.30
N ASP A 131 28.44 11.47 10.37
CA ASP A 131 29.30 10.57 11.13
C ASP A 131 28.85 9.09 11.07
N TRP A 132 27.92 8.73 10.16
CA TRP A 132 27.51 7.35 9.87
C TRP A 132 27.85 6.96 8.44
#